data_AF-A0A2N2EW17-F1
#
_entry.id   AF-A0A2N2EW17-F1
#
_cell.length_a   1.000
_cell.length_b   1.000
_cell.length_c   1.000
_cell.angle_alpha   90.00
_cell.angle_beta   90.00
_cell.angle_gamma   90.00
#
_symmetry.space_group_name_H-M   'P 1'
#
loop_
_entity.id
_entity.type
_entity.pdbx_description
1 polymer ?
#
loop_
_entity_poly.entity_id
_entity_poly.type
_entity_poly.pdbx_seq_one_letter_code
_entity_poly.pdbx_strand_id
1 'polypeptide(L)'
;MNKFLLLSEDDKQAYFGVAADNLHVMPQLIEKDFWVCWILKILFSLPESGSHFTFKGGTSLSKCYNIIKRFSEDVDVSIERSFLVSQGSIEPEKQQSGKENQRRLERLRQSHVKKKLAK
;
A
#
# COMPACT_ATOMS: atom_id res chain seq x y z
N MET A 1 -17.73 4.56 -3.79
CA MET A 1 -16.38 5.15 -4.01
C MET A 1 -16.20 5.73 -5.39
N ASN A 2 -16.33 4.99 -6.50
CA ASN A 2 -15.98 5.54 -7.83
C ASN A 2 -16.80 6.78 -8.23
N LYS A 3 -18.09 6.83 -7.87
CA LYS A 3 -18.93 8.02 -8.10
C LYS A 3 -18.45 9.27 -7.34
N PHE A 4 -17.92 9.09 -6.12
CA PHE A 4 -17.39 10.17 -5.30
C PHE A 4 -16.17 10.84 -5.94
N LEU A 5 -15.33 10.05 -6.64
CA LEU A 5 -14.14 10.57 -7.33
C LEU A 5 -14.49 11.52 -8.47
N LEU A 6 -15.67 11.38 -9.05
CA LEU A 6 -16.17 12.18 -10.18
C LEU A 6 -16.82 13.50 -9.75
N LEU A 7 -16.96 13.73 -8.44
CA LEU A 7 -17.50 14.97 -7.91
C LEU A 7 -16.50 16.13 -8.13
N SER A 8 -17.03 17.36 -8.09
CA SER A 8 -16.19 18.56 -8.03
C SER A 8 -15.39 18.58 -6.73
N GLU A 9 -14.30 19.36 -6.68
CA GLU A 9 -13.54 19.52 -5.44
C GLU A 9 -14.38 20.17 -4.33
N ASP A 10 -15.25 21.13 -4.68
CA ASP A 10 -16.18 21.77 -3.74
C ASP A 10 -17.16 20.76 -3.13
N ASP A 11 -17.72 19.87 -3.95
CA ASP A 11 -18.60 18.80 -3.47
C ASP A 11 -17.83 17.83 -2.55
N LYS A 12 -16.63 17.39 -2.95
CA LYS A 12 -15.80 16.51 -2.11
C LYS A 12 -15.50 17.14 -0.76
N GLN A 13 -15.14 18.42 -0.74
CA GLN A 13 -14.89 19.19 0.48
C GLN A 13 -16.14 19.26 1.37
N ALA A 14 -17.33 19.45 0.79
CA ALA A 14 -18.58 19.44 1.54
C ALA A 14 -18.82 18.08 2.23
N TYR A 15 -18.62 16.97 1.51
CA TYR A 15 -18.73 15.63 2.11
C TYR A 15 -17.69 15.38 3.21
N PHE A 16 -16.44 15.79 3.02
CA PHE A 16 -15.41 15.69 4.04
C PHE A 16 -15.75 16.52 5.28
N GLY A 17 -16.29 17.72 5.10
CA GLY A 17 -16.78 18.56 6.20
C GLY A 17 -17.87 17.87 7.02
N VAL A 18 -18.93 17.38 6.37
CA VAL A 18 -20.04 16.70 7.05
C VAL A 18 -19.56 15.44 7.80
N ALA A 19 -18.68 14.64 7.18
CA ALA A 19 -18.15 13.44 7.84
C ALA A 19 -17.24 13.79 9.03
N ALA A 20 -16.47 14.86 8.93
CA ALA A 20 -15.57 15.33 9.98
C ALA A 20 -16.34 15.85 11.19
N ASP A 21 -17.42 16.61 10.96
CA ASP A 21 -18.30 17.10 12.01
C ASP A 21 -18.94 15.95 12.78
N ASN A 22 -19.45 14.93 12.07
CA ASN A 22 -20.06 13.74 12.68
C ASN A 22 -19.07 12.91 13.51
N LEU A 23 -17.78 12.95 13.16
CA LEU A 23 -16.73 12.18 13.82
C LEU A 23 -15.92 13.02 14.82
N HIS A 24 -16.22 14.33 14.93
CA HIS A 24 -15.48 15.30 15.75
C HIS A 24 -13.98 15.33 15.46
N VAL A 25 -13.63 15.38 14.17
CA VAL A 25 -12.24 15.42 13.68
C VAL A 25 -12.08 16.53 12.65
N MET A 26 -10.85 16.76 12.19
CA MET A 26 -10.61 17.72 11.11
C MET A 26 -10.97 17.12 9.73
N PRO A 27 -11.57 17.88 8.80
CA PRO A 27 -11.88 17.42 7.43
C PRO A 27 -10.69 16.80 6.69
N GLN A 28 -9.50 17.35 6.90
CA GLN A 28 -8.24 16.86 6.31
C GLN A 28 -7.93 15.43 6.74
N LEU A 29 -8.32 15.02 7.96
CA LEU A 29 -8.14 13.65 8.43
C LEU A 29 -9.08 12.68 7.71
N ILE A 30 -10.31 13.10 7.43
CA ILE A 30 -11.28 12.31 6.65
C ILE A 30 -10.81 12.18 5.20
N GLU A 31 -10.38 13.26 4.59
CA GLU A 31 -9.85 13.26 3.23
C GLU A 31 -8.66 12.30 3.11
N LYS A 32 -7.68 12.42 4.02
CA LYS A 32 -6.52 11.52 4.06
C LYS A 32 -6.95 10.06 4.19
N ASP A 33 -7.89 9.80 5.09
CA ASP A 33 -8.41 8.45 5.34
C ASP A 33 -9.11 7.85 4.12
N PHE A 34 -9.88 8.67 3.40
CA PHE A 34 -10.53 8.29 2.15
C PHE A 34 -9.50 7.85 1.10
N TRP A 35 -8.45 8.64 0.89
CA TRP A 35 -7.42 8.33 -0.09
C TRP A 35 -6.64 7.07 0.25
N VAL A 36 -6.32 6.86 1.53
CA VAL A 36 -5.70 5.62 2.03
C VAL A 36 -6.56 4.40 1.69
N CYS A 37 -7.85 4.44 2.03
CA CYS A 37 -8.76 3.33 1.77
C CYS A 37 -8.96 3.11 0.26
N TRP A 38 -8.95 4.18 -0.53
CA TRP A 38 -9.08 4.10 -1.99
C TRP A 38 -7.85 3.47 -2.65
N ILE A 39 -6.64 3.88 -2.27
CA ILE A 39 -5.39 3.28 -2.78
C ILE A 39 -5.31 1.81 -2.39
N LEU A 40 -5.64 1.46 -1.14
CA LEU A 40 -5.70 0.06 -0.71
C LEU A 40 -6.69 -0.73 -1.56
N LYS A 41 -7.90 -0.20 -1.81
CA LYS A 41 -8.87 -0.85 -2.69
C LYS A 41 -8.27 -1.12 -4.07
N ILE A 42 -7.60 -0.14 -4.68
CA ILE A 42 -6.99 -0.29 -6.01
C ILE A 42 -5.89 -1.35 -5.98
N LEU A 43 -4.93 -1.23 -5.06
CA LEU A 43 -3.78 -2.14 -4.96
C LEU A 43 -4.21 -3.60 -4.87
N PHE A 44 -5.18 -3.88 -4.00
CA PHE A 44 -5.69 -5.24 -3.80
C PHE A 44 -6.66 -5.72 -4.88
N SER A 45 -7.14 -4.81 -5.76
CA SER A 45 -7.96 -5.16 -6.93
C SER A 45 -7.13 -5.42 -8.20
N LEU A 46 -5.80 -5.28 -8.15
CA LEU A 46 -4.94 -5.50 -9.32
C LEU A 46 -4.97 -7.00 -9.74
N PRO A 47 -5.31 -7.34 -11.00
CA PRO A 47 -5.54 -8.73 -11.41
C PRO A 47 -4.34 -9.67 -11.22
N GLU A 48 -3.12 -9.18 -11.50
CA GLU A 48 -1.91 -10.01 -11.45
C GLU A 48 -1.23 -9.99 -10.06
N SER A 49 -1.26 -8.85 -9.36
CA SER A 49 -0.47 -8.64 -8.14
C SER A 49 -1.29 -8.48 -6.86
N GLY A 50 -2.60 -8.29 -6.96
CA GLY A 50 -3.48 -7.97 -5.83
C GLY A 50 -3.42 -9.03 -4.72
N SER A 51 -3.44 -10.30 -5.10
CA SER A 51 -3.35 -11.47 -4.20
C SER A 51 -1.99 -11.63 -3.53
N HIS A 52 -0.94 -10.99 -4.07
CA HIS A 52 0.41 -11.07 -3.55
C HIS A 52 0.74 -9.93 -2.59
N PHE A 53 -0.17 -8.97 -2.38
CA PHE A 53 0.00 -7.94 -1.37
C PHE A 53 -0.50 -8.41 0.00
N THR A 54 0.14 -7.92 1.05
CA THR A 54 -0.35 -8.06 2.42
C THR A 54 -0.33 -6.70 3.10
N PHE A 55 -1.49 -6.29 3.62
CA PHE A 55 -1.65 -5.05 4.36
C PHE A 55 -1.30 -5.31 5.83
N LYS A 56 -0.35 -4.55 6.36
CA LYS A 56 0.27 -4.78 7.68
C LYS A 56 0.35 -3.48 8.48
N GLY A 57 1.01 -3.56 9.63
CA GLY A 57 1.30 -2.40 10.48
C GLY A 57 0.09 -1.91 11.27
N GLY A 58 0.27 -0.78 11.96
CA GLY A 58 -0.76 -0.21 12.84
C GLY A 58 -2.04 0.19 12.08
N THR A 59 -1.92 0.53 10.80
CA THR A 59 -3.05 0.91 9.94
C THR A 59 -3.96 -0.28 9.65
N SER A 60 -3.41 -1.49 9.53
CA SER A 60 -4.23 -2.71 9.42
C SER A 60 -4.99 -3.03 10.71
N LEU A 61 -4.39 -2.77 11.88
CA LEU A 61 -5.02 -2.97 13.19
C LEU A 61 -6.20 -2.02 13.41
N SER A 62 -6.09 -0.76 12.97
CA SER A 62 -7.20 0.19 13.05
C SER A 62 -8.28 -0.09 12.02
N LYS A 63 -7.92 -0.40 10.77
CA LYS A 63 -8.86 -0.52 9.65
C LYS A 63 -9.58 -1.85 9.54
N CYS A 64 -8.89 -2.96 9.77
CA CYS A 64 -9.46 -4.30 9.56
C CYS A 64 -9.96 -4.91 10.87
N TYR A 65 -9.31 -4.58 11.99
CA TYR A 65 -9.58 -5.22 13.28
C TYR A 65 -10.16 -4.29 14.35
N ASN A 66 -10.19 -2.97 14.09
CA ASN A 66 -10.68 -1.96 15.04
C ASN A 66 -10.03 -2.06 16.45
N ILE A 67 -8.78 -2.51 16.51
CA ILE A 67 -8.03 -2.73 17.77
C ILE A 67 -7.51 -1.40 18.32
N ILE A 68 -7.13 -0.47 17.44
CA ILE A 68 -6.65 0.86 17.81
C ILE A 68 -7.46 1.94 17.09
N LYS A 69 -7.73 3.06 17.78
CA LYS A 69 -8.47 4.21 17.25
C LYS A 69 -7.55 5.40 17.04
N ARG A 70 -6.72 5.33 16.00
CA ARG A 70 -5.87 6.44 15.55
C ARG A 70 -6.00 6.62 14.06
N PHE A 71 -5.84 7.87 13.60
CA PHE A 71 -5.63 8.13 12.19
C PHE A 71 -4.28 7.60 11.76
N SER A 72 -4.24 6.98 10.59
CA SER A 72 -3.00 6.52 10.01
C SER A 72 -2.51 7.53 8.99
N GLU A 73 -1.27 7.96 9.13
CA GLU A 73 -0.54 8.71 8.12
C GLU A 73 0.09 7.77 7.09
N ASP A 74 0.65 6.66 7.56
CA ASP A 74 1.32 5.69 6.72
C ASP A 74 0.47 4.45 6.42
N VAL A 75 0.78 3.79 5.31
CA VAL A 75 0.21 2.50 4.91
C VAL A 75 1.33 1.52 4.66
N ASP A 76 1.42 0.47 5.48
CA ASP A 76 2.41 -0.59 5.31
C ASP A 76 1.84 -1.71 4.43
N VAL A 77 2.40 -1.88 3.23
CA VAL A 77 2.06 -2.98 2.32
C VAL A 77 3.33 -3.76 1.99
N SER A 78 3.31 -5.07 2.21
CA SER A 78 4.37 -5.97 1.71
C SER A 78 3.89 -6.73 0.49
N ILE A 79 4.79 -7.08 -0.42
CA ILE A 79 4.50 -7.95 -1.56
C ILE A 79 5.26 -9.27 -1.43
N GLU A 80 4.65 -10.37 -1.82
CA GLU A 80 5.30 -11.68 -1.86
C GLU A 80 6.53 -11.66 -2.78
N ARG A 81 7.65 -12.14 -2.26
CA ARG A 81 8.91 -12.18 -3.02
C ARG A 81 8.83 -13.11 -4.23
N SER A 82 8.15 -14.24 -4.10
CA SER A 82 7.93 -15.23 -5.16
C SER A 82 7.23 -14.62 -6.38
N PHE A 83 6.35 -13.64 -6.17
CA PHE A 83 5.71 -12.90 -7.26
C PHE A 83 6.68 -11.97 -7.99
N LEU A 84 7.62 -11.36 -7.27
CA LEU A 84 8.60 -10.44 -7.85
C LEU A 84 9.70 -11.16 -8.65
N VAL A 85 10.18 -12.30 -8.15
CA VAL A 85 11.36 -13.00 -8.70
C VAL A 85 10.99 -14.41 -9.18
N SER A 86 11.21 -14.69 -10.46
CA SER A 86 10.76 -15.94 -11.09
C SER A 86 11.68 -17.16 -10.88
N GLN A 87 12.92 -17.03 -10.42
CA GLN A 87 13.82 -18.17 -10.21
C GLN A 87 14.95 -17.82 -9.21
N GLY A 88 15.23 -18.74 -8.28
CA GLY A 88 16.40 -18.72 -7.41
C GLY A 88 16.12 -18.20 -5.99
N SER A 89 16.33 -19.06 -4.99
CA SER A 89 16.36 -18.70 -3.58
C SER A 89 17.43 -17.62 -3.33
N ILE A 90 17.02 -16.37 -3.29
CA ILE A 90 17.82 -15.26 -2.73
C ILE A 90 17.61 -15.24 -1.21
N GLU A 91 17.61 -16.40 -0.56
CA GLU A 91 17.69 -16.44 0.89
C GLU A 91 19.13 -16.09 1.25
N PRO A 92 19.37 -15.07 2.10
CA PRO A 92 20.67 -14.98 2.74
C PRO A 92 20.80 -16.24 3.60
N GLU A 93 21.54 -17.23 3.12
CA GLU A 93 22.02 -18.27 4.02
C GLU A 93 22.75 -17.55 5.16
N LYS A 94 22.50 -18.00 6.40
CA LYS A 94 22.99 -17.38 7.63
C LYS A 94 24.54 -17.23 7.70
N GLN A 95 25.28 -17.62 6.65
CA GLN A 95 26.73 -17.61 6.54
C GLN A 95 27.28 -16.90 5.29
N GLN A 96 26.49 -16.10 4.57
CA GLN A 96 26.99 -15.40 3.36
C GLN A 96 27.63 -14.04 3.65
N SER A 97 28.77 -13.78 2.99
CA SER A 97 29.53 -12.52 3.06
C SER A 97 28.68 -11.32 2.61
N GLY A 98 28.82 -10.17 3.27
CA GLY A 98 28.08 -8.94 2.96
C GLY A 98 28.16 -8.50 1.49
N LYS A 99 29.22 -8.86 0.76
CA LYS A 99 29.36 -8.62 -0.68
C LYS A 99 28.35 -9.39 -1.53
N GLU A 100 28.02 -10.64 -1.18
CA GLU A 100 27.04 -11.44 -1.93
C GLU A 100 25.62 -10.91 -1.70
N ASN A 101 25.32 -10.43 -0.49
CA ASN A 101 24.05 -9.76 -0.18
C ASN A 101 23.88 -8.47 -1.00
N GLN A 102 24.94 -7.65 -1.14
CA GLN A 102 24.92 -6.47 -2.01
C GLN A 102 24.67 -6.83 -3.48
N ARG A 103 25.37 -7.83 -4.01
CA ARG A 103 25.22 -8.28 -5.40
C ARG A 103 23.81 -8.81 -5.69
N ARG A 104 23.18 -9.46 -4.71
CA ARG A 104 21.78 -9.93 -4.79
C ARG A 104 20.79 -8.78 -4.76
N LEU A 105 21.01 -7.77 -3.92
CA LEU A 105 20.21 -6.55 -3.88
C LEU A 105 20.28 -5.79 -5.22
N GLU A 106 21.46 -5.73 -5.84
CA GLU A 106 21.64 -5.15 -7.18
C GLU A 106 20.89 -5.94 -8.26
N ARG A 107 20.97 -7.28 -8.25
CA ARG A 107 20.17 -8.13 -9.16
C ARG A 107 18.68 -7.92 -9.00
N LEU A 108 18.19 -7.82 -7.76
CA LEU A 108 16.81 -7.47 -7.46
C LEU A 108 16.47 -6.12 -8.11
N ARG A 109 17.24 -5.06 -7.85
CA ARG A 109 17.02 -3.73 -8.46
C ARG A 109 16.96 -3.79 -9.99
N GLN A 110 17.84 -4.55 -10.63
CA GLN A 110 17.90 -4.68 -12.10
C GLN A 110 16.70 -5.46 -12.69
N SER A 111 16.24 -6.52 -12.01
CA SER A 111 15.07 -7.30 -12.48
C SER A 111 13.78 -6.46 -12.57
N HIS A 112 13.66 -5.42 -11.73
CA HIS A 112 12.52 -4.50 -11.75
C HIS A 112 12.54 -3.55 -12.97
N VAL A 113 13.72 -3.25 -13.54
CA VAL A 113 13.83 -2.36 -14.72
C VAL A 113 13.38 -3.08 -15.99
N LYS A 114 13.69 -4.38 -16.15
CA LYS A 114 13.39 -5.13 -17.38
C LYS A 114 11.90 -5.47 -17.55
N LYS A 115 11.15 -5.68 -16.46
CA LYS A 115 9.68 -5.89 -16.54
C LYS A 115 8.92 -4.64 -17.05
N LYS A 116 9.52 -3.45 -16.96
CA LYS A 116 8.92 -2.20 -17.45
C LYS A 116 9.08 -1.98 -18.97
N LEU A 117 9.91 -2.78 -19.63
CA LEU A 117 10.23 -2.67 -21.07
C LEU A 117 9.67 -3.83 -21.91
N ALA A 118 8.90 -4.73 -21.30
CA ALA A 118 8.30 -5.89 -21.96
C ALA A 118 6.76 -5.90 -21.92
N LYS A 119 6.12 -4.76 -21.58
CA LYS A 119 4.71 -4.49 -21.82
C LYS A 119 4.58 -3.29 -22.75
#